data_AF-A0A1I1D145-F1
#
_entry.id   AF-A0A1I1D145-F1
#
_cell.length_a   1.000
_cell.length_b   1.000
_cell.length_c   1.000
_cell.angle_alpha   90.00
_cell.angle_beta   90.00
_cell.angle_gamma   90.00
#
_symmetry.space_group_name_H-M   'P 1'
#
loop_
_entity.id
_entity.type
_entity.pdbx_description
1 polymer ?
#
loop_
_entity_poly.entity_id
_entity_poly.type
_entity_poly.pdbx_seq_one_letter_code
_entity_poly.pdbx_strand_id
1 'polypeptide(L)'
;MSDLGQFWPHVVGRQRKRGLLLLAVIGLALLFSAGFVLGLLDIDISPGWIGVALVIAVAGGVLKAGLFPTIGALWLFAFWYFVFPPLIGYLTGNWEMASRYTYPRLLDYGNTSAYAELTGGIEQGVTSGFVYSLILGTGGYIIGTTISWLSRRLPAN
;
A
#
# COMPACT_ATOMS: atom_id res chain seq x y z
N MET A 1 13.67 26.23 -21.90
CA MET A 1 12.74 25.16 -21.47
C MET A 1 12.74 25.18 -19.95
N SER A 2 11.59 25.43 -19.31
CA SER A 2 11.53 25.56 -17.85
C SER A 2 11.78 24.21 -17.17
N ASP A 3 12.51 24.21 -16.04
CA ASP A 3 12.82 23.01 -15.24
C ASP A 3 11.58 22.16 -14.92
N LEU A 4 10.42 22.81 -14.80
CA LEU A 4 9.11 22.19 -14.59
C LEU A 4 8.74 21.16 -15.68
N GLY A 5 9.11 21.41 -16.94
CA GLY A 5 8.81 20.50 -18.05
C GLY A 5 9.57 19.17 -17.98
N GLN A 6 10.74 19.16 -17.32
CA GLN A 6 11.58 17.98 -17.16
C GLN A 6 11.19 17.17 -15.90
N PHE A 7 10.62 17.84 -14.91
CA PHE A 7 10.16 17.23 -13.65
C PHE A 7 8.79 16.55 -13.76
N TRP A 8 7.85 17.14 -14.50
CA TRP A 8 6.48 16.65 -14.61
C TRP A 8 6.33 15.15 -14.98
N PRO A 9 7.14 14.59 -15.90
CA PRO A 9 7.08 13.17 -16.23
C PRO A 9 7.42 12.24 -15.05
N HIS A 10 8.19 12.71 -14.07
CA HIS A 10 8.54 11.94 -12.87
C HIS A 10 7.45 12.03 -11.80
N VAL A 11 6.62 13.07 -11.81
CA VAL A 11 5.50 13.22 -10.88
C VAL A 11 4.30 12.42 -11.35
N VAL A 12 3.89 12.62 -12.60
CA VAL A 12 2.66 12.03 -13.17
C VAL A 12 2.88 10.65 -13.76
N GLY A 13 4.12 10.37 -14.20
CA GLY A 13 4.47 9.10 -14.84
C GLY A 13 3.85 8.91 -16.21
N ARG A 14 4.18 7.78 -16.85
CA ARG A 14 3.59 7.40 -18.15
C ARG A 14 2.23 6.73 -17.95
N GLN A 15 1.23 7.12 -18.73
CA GLN A 15 -0.17 6.66 -18.58
C GLN A 15 -0.32 5.12 -18.50
N ARG A 16 0.38 4.37 -19.36
CA ARG A 16 0.33 2.89 -19.33
C ARG A 16 0.98 2.31 -18.08
N LYS A 17 2.08 2.90 -17.61
CA LYS A 17 2.85 2.39 -16.45
C LYS A 17 2.15 2.71 -15.12
N ARG A 18 1.56 3.91 -14.98
CA ARG A 18 0.72 4.23 -13.82
C ARG A 18 -0.50 3.31 -13.72
N GLY A 19 -1.16 3.02 -14.84
CA GLY A 19 -2.33 2.14 -14.86
C GLY A 19 -1.98 0.70 -14.46
N LEU A 20 -0.85 0.18 -14.95
CA LEU A 20 -0.37 -1.15 -14.58
C LEU A 20 -0.02 -1.25 -13.08
N LEU A 21 0.60 -0.22 -12.49
CA LEU A 21 0.91 -0.21 -11.06
C LEU A 21 -0.37 -0.27 -10.21
N LEU A 22 -1.36 0.57 -10.53
CA LEU A 22 -2.63 0.58 -9.83
C LEU A 22 -3.37 -0.76 -9.97
N LEU A 23 -3.44 -1.31 -11.19
CA LEU A 23 -4.05 -2.61 -11.44
C LEU A 23 -3.34 -3.73 -10.68
N ALA A 24 -2.00 -3.71 -10.62
CA ALA A 24 -1.23 -4.69 -9.86
C ALA A 24 -1.53 -4.62 -8.36
N VAL A 25 -1.59 -3.41 -7.79
CA VAL A 25 -1.93 -3.24 -6.37
C VAL A 25 -3.37 -3.66 -6.08
N ILE A 26 -4.33 -3.32 -6.94
CA ILE A 26 -5.72 -3.78 -6.80
C ILE A 26 -5.79 -5.31 -6.87
N GLY A 27 -5.13 -5.92 -7.85
CA GLY A 27 -5.08 -7.38 -7.99
C GLY A 27 -4.43 -8.05 -6.78
N LEU A 28 -3.37 -7.47 -6.23
CA LEU A 28 -2.70 -7.96 -5.03
C LEU A 28 -3.60 -7.86 -3.80
N ALA A 29 -4.28 -6.72 -3.61
CA ALA A 29 -5.24 -6.53 -2.53
C ALA A 29 -6.38 -7.55 -2.62
N LEU A 30 -6.92 -7.80 -3.82
CA LEU A 30 -7.95 -8.83 -4.03
C LEU A 30 -7.45 -10.25 -3.72
N LEU A 31 -6.21 -10.56 -4.10
CA LEU A 31 -5.60 -11.85 -3.81
C LEU A 31 -5.46 -12.06 -2.29
N PHE A 32 -4.96 -11.05 -1.58
CA PHE A 32 -4.85 -11.10 -0.13
C PHE A 32 -6.22 -11.13 0.56
N SER A 33 -7.21 -10.39 0.05
CA SER A 33 -8.59 -10.48 0.51
C SER A 33 -9.14 -11.90 0.41
N ALA A 34 -8.91 -12.59 -0.72
CA ALA A 34 -9.33 -13.97 -0.90
C ALA A 34 -8.60 -14.90 0.08
N GLY A 35 -7.28 -14.77 0.22
CA GLY A 35 -6.50 -15.53 1.19
C GLY A 35 -6.98 -15.35 2.63
N PHE A 36 -7.34 -14.11 3.01
CA PHE A 36 -7.89 -13.80 4.31
C PHE A 36 -9.26 -14.44 4.53
N VAL A 37 -10.18 -14.32 3.57
CA VAL A 37 -11.52 -14.93 3.69
C VAL A 37 -11.45 -16.46 3.75
N LEU A 38 -10.50 -17.07 3.05
CA LEU A 38 -10.27 -18.53 3.07
C LEU A 38 -9.51 -19.01 4.32
N GLY A 39 -9.09 -18.11 5.21
CA GLY A 39 -8.31 -18.46 6.40
C GLY A 39 -6.86 -18.88 6.13
N LEU A 40 -6.34 -18.56 4.94
CA LEU A 40 -4.97 -18.91 4.49
C LEU A 40 -3.94 -17.83 4.81
N LEU A 41 -4.40 -16.62 5.14
CA LEU A 41 -3.58 -15.45 5.37
C LEU A 41 -4.17 -14.61 6.50
N ASP A 42 -3.34 -14.22 7.46
CA ASP A 42 -3.72 -13.25 8.48
C ASP A 42 -3.09 -11.88 8.16
N ILE A 43 -3.83 -10.82 8.47
CA ILE A 43 -3.42 -9.44 8.22
C ILE A 43 -3.10 -8.83 9.59
N ASP A 44 -1.82 -8.83 9.93
CA ASP A 44 -1.27 -8.47 11.23
C ASP A 44 -0.08 -7.50 11.08
N ILE A 45 0.42 -6.96 12.20
CA ILE A 45 1.67 -6.20 12.16
C ILE A 45 2.84 -7.18 12.00
N SER A 46 3.27 -7.39 10.75
CA SER A 46 4.43 -8.22 10.45
C SER A 46 5.38 -7.56 9.44
N PRO A 47 6.68 -7.90 9.46
CA PRO A 47 7.66 -7.39 8.50
C PRO A 47 7.31 -7.73 7.04
N GLY A 48 6.49 -8.77 6.81
CA GLY A 48 6.05 -9.17 5.48
C GLY A 48 5.27 -8.05 4.77
N TRP A 49 4.33 -7.41 5.48
CA TRP A 49 3.52 -6.31 4.93
C TRP A 49 4.35 -5.07 4.60
N ILE A 50 5.35 -4.77 5.43
CA ILE A 50 6.34 -3.72 5.16
C ILE A 50 7.14 -4.05 3.90
N GLY A 51 7.56 -5.31 3.75
CA GLY A 51 8.24 -5.80 2.55
C GLY A 51 7.41 -5.60 1.28
N VAL A 52 6.12 -5.94 1.32
CA VAL A 52 5.20 -5.72 0.18
C VAL A 52 5.10 -4.23 -0.18
N ALA A 53 4.92 -3.35 0.81
CA ALA A 53 4.86 -1.91 0.58
C ALA A 53 6.17 -1.38 -0.05
N LEU A 54 7.33 -1.81 0.44
CA LEU A 54 8.63 -1.43 -0.13
C LEU A 54 8.77 -1.89 -1.59
N VAL A 55 8.34 -3.12 -1.91
CA VAL A 55 8.36 -3.64 -3.28
C VAL A 55 7.50 -2.79 -4.20
N ILE A 56 6.27 -2.44 -3.79
CA ILE A 56 5.38 -1.55 -4.56
C ILE A 56 6.06 -0.19 -4.81
N ALA A 57 6.64 0.40 -3.77
CA ALA A 57 7.30 1.71 -3.84
C ALA A 57 8.47 1.72 -4.82
N VAL A 58 9.38 0.73 -4.69
CA VAL A 58 10.55 0.58 -5.57
C VAL A 58 10.13 0.26 -6.99
N ALA A 59 9.16 -0.62 -7.19
CA ALA A 59 8.62 -0.95 -8.51
C ALA A 59 8.05 0.29 -9.22
N GLY A 60 7.38 1.18 -8.49
CA GLY A 60 6.90 2.47 -9.01
C GLY A 60 8.03 3.30 -9.64
N GLY A 61 9.17 3.41 -8.95
CA GLY A 61 10.37 4.09 -9.44
C GLY A 61 11.01 3.39 -10.63
N VAL A 62 11.24 2.08 -10.53
CA VAL A 62 11.86 1.27 -11.60
C VAL A 62 11.05 1.33 -12.89
N LEU A 63 9.72 1.25 -12.80
CA LEU A 63 8.80 1.29 -13.94
C LEU A 63 8.53 2.71 -14.45
N LYS A 64 9.02 3.74 -13.74
CA LYS A 64 8.71 5.16 -14.01
C LYS A 64 7.20 5.41 -14.05
N ALA A 65 6.50 4.83 -13.07
CA ALA A 65 5.04 4.94 -12.93
C ALA A 65 4.60 6.34 -12.46
N GLY A 66 5.54 7.17 -12.00
CA GLY A 66 5.29 8.49 -11.44
C GLY A 66 5.21 8.45 -9.92
N LEU A 67 5.71 9.50 -9.26
CA LEU A 67 5.68 9.63 -7.80
C LEU A 67 4.24 9.63 -7.27
N PHE A 68 3.36 10.45 -7.86
CA PHE A 68 1.99 10.60 -7.37
C PHE A 68 1.17 9.29 -7.52
N PRO A 69 1.21 8.59 -8.67
CA PRO A 69 0.62 7.26 -8.77
C PRO A 69 1.23 6.23 -7.81
N THR A 70 2.52 6.32 -7.50
CA THR A 70 3.18 5.40 -6.55
C THR A 70 2.67 5.62 -5.13
N ILE A 71 2.60 6.88 -4.68
CA ILE A 71 2.00 7.24 -3.38
C ILE A 71 0.53 6.82 -3.33
N GLY A 72 -0.23 7.08 -4.38
CA GLY A 72 -1.65 6.69 -4.46
C GLY A 72 -1.84 5.17 -4.41
N ALA A 73 -0.98 4.40 -5.09
CA ALA A 73 -1.01 2.94 -5.05
C ALA A 73 -0.70 2.41 -3.65
N LEU A 74 0.32 2.95 -2.97
CA LEU A 74 0.62 2.60 -1.58
C LEU A 74 -0.51 2.98 -0.64
N TRP A 75 -1.15 4.13 -0.86
CA TRP A 75 -2.27 4.56 -0.03
C TRP A 75 -3.46 3.62 -0.18
N LEU A 76 -3.78 3.19 -1.40
CA LEU A 76 -4.81 2.17 -1.63
C LEU A 76 -4.48 0.86 -0.91
N PHE A 77 -3.21 0.44 -0.96
CA PHE A 77 -2.75 -0.77 -0.27
C PHE A 77 -2.85 -0.62 1.26
N ALA A 78 -2.39 0.50 1.82
CA ALA A 78 -2.46 0.77 3.25
C ALA A 78 -3.91 0.90 3.73
N PHE A 79 -4.74 1.61 2.97
CA PHE A 79 -6.17 1.75 3.26
C PHE A 79 -6.86 0.38 3.27
N TRP A 80 -6.61 -0.47 2.27
CA TRP A 80 -7.09 -1.85 2.28
C TRP A 80 -6.61 -2.62 3.51
N TYR A 81 -5.33 -2.53 3.86
CA TYR A 81 -4.73 -3.23 4.99
C TYR A 81 -5.40 -2.88 6.34
N PHE A 82 -5.78 -1.61 6.54
CA PHE A 82 -6.47 -1.18 7.77
C PHE A 82 -8.00 -1.42 7.75
N VAL A 83 -8.64 -1.36 6.58
CA VAL A 83 -10.11 -1.38 6.47
C VAL A 83 -10.67 -2.76 6.19
N PHE A 84 -9.96 -3.59 5.44
CA PHE A 84 -10.51 -4.85 4.97
C PHE A 84 -10.79 -5.87 6.09
N PRO A 85 -9.85 -6.15 7.02
CA PRO A 85 -10.15 -7.06 8.14
C PRO A 85 -11.39 -6.68 8.95
N PRO A 86 -11.55 -5.42 9.43
CA PRO A 86 -12.73 -5.04 10.20
C PRO A 86 -14.00 -4.91 9.36
N LEU A 87 -13.89 -4.68 8.06
CA LEU A 87 -15.05 -4.77 7.16
C LEU A 87 -15.60 -6.20 7.15
N ILE A 88 -14.75 -7.22 7.05
CA ILE A 88 -15.20 -8.61 7.10
C ILE A 88 -15.78 -8.95 8.48
N GLY A 89 -15.16 -8.49 9.57
CA GLY A 89 -15.72 -8.63 10.91
C GLY A 89 -17.12 -8.02 11.05
N TYR A 90 -17.30 -6.80 10.54
CA TYR A 90 -18.58 -6.11 10.50
C TYR A 90 -19.64 -6.89 9.69
N LEU A 91 -19.28 -7.41 8.52
CA LEU A 91 -20.20 -8.17 7.66
C LEU A 91 -20.57 -9.54 8.22
N THR A 92 -19.67 -10.17 8.97
CA THR A 92 -19.88 -11.51 9.57
C THR A 92 -20.45 -11.45 10.98
N GLY A 93 -20.51 -10.26 11.59
CA GLY A 93 -20.88 -10.11 12.99
C GLY A 93 -19.85 -10.70 13.95
N ASN A 94 -18.59 -10.85 13.51
CA ASN A 94 -17.50 -11.35 14.35
C ASN A 94 -16.53 -10.20 14.67
N TRP A 95 -16.44 -9.82 15.95
CA TRP A 95 -15.57 -8.73 16.43
C TRP A 95 -14.87 -9.08 17.74
N GLU A 96 -14.65 -10.37 18.01
CA GLU A 96 -14.00 -10.80 19.24
C GLU A 96 -12.67 -10.07 19.46
N MET A 97 -12.38 -9.76 20.73
CA MET A 97 -11.16 -9.08 21.15
C MET A 97 -9.96 -9.93 20.72
N ALA A 98 -8.95 -9.33 20.08
CA ALA A 98 -7.81 -10.03 19.44
C ALA A 98 -8.18 -10.96 18.26
N SER A 99 -9.36 -10.82 17.65
CA SER A 99 -9.68 -11.57 16.43
C SER A 99 -8.92 -11.04 15.22
N ARG A 100 -8.74 -11.92 14.22
CA ARG A 100 -8.20 -11.60 12.88
C ARG A 100 -8.97 -10.48 12.15
N TYR A 101 -10.15 -10.12 12.62
CA TYR A 101 -11.00 -9.08 12.03
C TYR A 101 -10.74 -7.70 12.63
N THR A 102 -9.82 -7.56 13.57
CA THR A 102 -9.41 -6.25 14.07
C THR A 102 -8.45 -5.58 13.07
N TYR A 103 -8.48 -4.24 12.97
CA TYR A 103 -7.45 -3.57 12.18
C TYR A 103 -6.07 -3.67 12.88
N PRO A 104 -4.96 -3.77 12.12
CA PRO A 104 -3.62 -3.89 12.69
C PRO A 104 -3.23 -2.68 13.55
N ARG A 105 -2.89 -2.91 14.83
CA ARG A 105 -2.55 -1.87 15.81
C ARG A 105 -1.47 -2.34 16.78
N LEU A 106 -0.68 -1.40 17.31
CA LEU A 106 0.42 -1.70 18.23
C LEU A 106 -0.03 -2.14 19.63
N LEU A 107 -1.25 -1.80 20.04
CA LEU A 107 -1.82 -2.15 21.34
C LEU A 107 -3.10 -2.95 21.12
N ASP A 108 -3.16 -4.18 21.61
CA ASP A 108 -4.24 -5.16 21.34
C ASP A 108 -5.56 -4.87 22.09
N TYR A 109 -5.90 -3.60 22.26
CA TYR A 109 -7.21 -3.20 22.76
C TYR A 109 -8.21 -3.22 21.61
N GLY A 110 -9.08 -4.23 21.58
CA GLY A 110 -10.21 -4.29 20.66
C GLY A 110 -11.28 -3.25 21.02
N ASN A 111 -11.89 -2.63 20.00
CA ASN A 111 -13.02 -1.73 20.21
C ASN A 111 -14.26 -2.51 20.69
N THR A 112 -15.21 -1.79 21.29
CA THR A 112 -16.40 -2.39 21.92
C THR A 112 -17.45 -2.93 20.93
N SER A 113 -17.26 -2.74 19.63
CA SER A 113 -18.17 -3.22 18.59
C SER A 113 -17.49 -3.35 17.22
N ALA A 114 -18.06 -4.18 16.34
CA ALA A 114 -17.62 -4.31 14.94
C ALA A 114 -17.69 -2.98 14.16
N TYR A 115 -18.68 -2.13 14.48
CA TYR A 115 -18.79 -0.81 13.88
C TYR A 115 -17.60 0.08 14.28
N ALA A 116 -17.27 0.12 15.56
CA ALA A 116 -16.14 0.91 16.07
C ALA A 116 -14.80 0.42 15.48
N GLU A 117 -14.65 -0.90 15.32
CA GLU A 117 -13.52 -1.51 14.61
C GLU A 117 -13.39 -1.01 13.16
N LEU A 118 -14.49 -1.03 12.41
CA LEU A 118 -14.50 -0.56 11.02
C LEU A 118 -14.20 0.94 10.92
N THR A 119 -14.81 1.76 11.79
CA THR A 119 -14.54 3.21 11.79
C THR A 119 -13.10 3.53 12.15
N GLY A 120 -12.51 2.81 13.12
CA GLY A 120 -11.11 2.96 13.49
C GLY A 120 -10.16 2.56 12.36
N GLY A 121 -10.46 1.46 11.66
CA GLY A 121 -9.72 1.04 10.47
C GLY A 121 -9.76 2.09 9.34
N ILE A 122 -10.92 2.70 9.11
CA ILE A 122 -11.06 3.79 8.12
C ILE A 122 -10.24 5.01 8.53
N GLU A 123 -10.35 5.45 9.78
CA GLU A 123 -9.59 6.60 10.28
C GLU A 123 -8.07 6.37 10.15
N GLN A 124 -7.58 5.20 10.54
CA GLN A 124 -6.17 4.83 10.41
C GLN A 124 -5.74 4.71 8.95
N GLY A 125 -6.57 4.13 8.08
CA GLY A 125 -6.30 4.04 6.65
C GLY A 125 -6.18 5.42 5.98
N VAL A 126 -7.04 6.36 6.37
CA VAL A 126 -7.00 7.74 5.83
C VAL A 126 -5.82 8.52 6.40
N THR A 127 -5.60 8.49 7.71
CA THR A 127 -4.60 9.32 8.39
C THR A 127 -3.21 8.70 8.30
N SER A 128 -2.97 7.65 9.08
CA SER A 128 -1.70 6.94 9.17
C SER A 128 -1.31 6.31 7.83
N GLY A 129 -2.25 5.65 7.14
CA GLY A 129 -2.03 5.04 5.84
C GLY A 129 -1.53 6.03 4.79
N PHE A 130 -2.05 7.26 4.78
CA PHE A 130 -1.57 8.32 3.89
C PHE A 130 -0.15 8.77 4.24
N VAL A 131 0.13 9.03 5.52
CA VAL A 131 1.47 9.44 5.98
C VAL A 131 2.53 8.38 5.63
N TYR A 132 2.24 7.10 5.89
CA TYR A 132 3.14 6.00 5.53
C TYR A 132 3.38 5.93 4.03
N SER A 133 2.32 6.09 3.23
CA SER A 133 2.40 6.05 1.77
C SER A 133 3.22 7.20 1.21
N LEU A 134 3.14 8.38 1.83
CA LEU A 134 3.94 9.54 1.45
C LEU A 134 5.43 9.28 1.73
N ILE A 135 5.77 8.80 2.92
CA ILE A 135 7.16 8.55 3.34
C ILE A 135 7.77 7.40 2.52
N LEU A 136 7.13 6.23 2.55
CA LEU A 136 7.63 5.04 1.86
C LEU A 136 7.55 5.19 0.35
N GLY A 137 6.49 5.79 -0.17
CA GLY A 137 6.32 6.03 -1.60
C GLY A 137 7.37 6.95 -2.16
N THR A 138 7.69 8.05 -1.47
CA THR A 138 8.75 8.96 -1.90
C THR A 138 10.11 8.30 -1.85
N GLY A 139 10.47 7.69 -0.71
CA GLY A 139 11.77 7.03 -0.54
C GLY A 139 11.97 5.88 -1.52
N GLY A 140 10.99 4.97 -1.60
CA GLY A 140 11.04 3.83 -2.51
C GLY A 140 11.04 4.24 -3.99
N TYR A 141 10.27 5.26 -4.38
CA TYR A 141 10.29 5.77 -5.74
C TYR A 141 11.65 6.34 -6.14
N ILE A 142 12.29 7.11 -5.25
CA ILE A 142 13.64 7.62 -5.46
C ILE A 142 14.63 6.47 -5.61
N ILE A 143 14.59 5.49 -4.71
CA ILE A 143 15.45 4.30 -4.76
C ILE A 143 15.26 3.56 -6.10
N GLY A 144 14.02 3.25 -6.48
CA GLY A 144 13.73 2.55 -7.72
C GLY A 144 14.15 3.32 -8.97
N THR A 145 14.00 4.64 -8.96
CA THR A 145 14.47 5.51 -10.05
C THR A 145 15.98 5.49 -10.17
N THR A 146 16.70 5.57 -9.04
CA THR A 146 18.17 5.50 -8.97
C THR A 146 18.67 4.14 -9.43
N ILE A 147 18.05 3.03 -9.01
CA ILE A 147 18.37 1.68 -9.49
C ILE A 147 18.21 1.63 -11.01
N SER A 148 17.06 2.04 -11.55
CA SER A 148 16.85 2.03 -13.01
C SER A 148 17.83 2.93 -13.76
N TRP A 149 18.34 4.00 -13.15
CA TRP A 149 19.32 4.88 -13.76
C TRP A 149 20.71 4.24 -13.75
N LEU A 150 21.16 3.68 -12.63
CA LEU A 150 22.43 2.97 -12.49
C LEU A 150 22.52 1.78 -13.46
N SER A 151 21.49 0.95 -13.53
CA SER A 151 21.45 -0.21 -14.43
C SER A 151 21.54 0.14 -15.92
N ARG A 152 21.27 1.39 -16.31
CA ARG A 152 21.43 1.85 -17.70
C ARG A 152 22.80 2.44 -17.99
N ARG A 153 23.56 2.81 -16.95
CA ARG A 153 24.89 3.43 -17.08
C ARG A 153 26.04 2.45 -16.90
N LEU A 154 25.79 1.36 -16.19
CA LEU A 154 26.76 0.29 -16.08
C LEU A 154 26.73 -0.53 -17.38
N PRO A 155 27.88 -0.78 -18.03
CA PRO A 155 27.94 -1.75 -19.11
C PRO A 155 27.47 -3.10 -18.58
N ALA A 156 26.68 -3.82 -19.39
CA ALA A 156 26.38 -5.22 -19.09
C ALA A 156 27.70 -5.98 -19.14
N ASN A 157 28.20 -6.38 -17.97
CA ASN A 157 29.30 -7.36 -17.88
C ASN A 157 28.82 -8.72 -18.38
#